data_AF-A0A444JAC8-F1
#
_entry.id   AF-A0A444JAC8-F1
#
_cell.length_a   1.000
_cell.length_b   1.000
_cell.length_c   1.000
_cell.angle_alpha   90.00
_cell.angle_beta   90.00
_cell.angle_gamma   90.00
#
_symmetry.space_group_name_H-M   'P 1'
#
loop_
_entity.id
_entity.type
_entity.pdbx_description
1 polymer ?
#
loop_
_entity_poly.entity_id
_entity_poly.type
_entity_poly.pdbx_seq_one_letter_code
_entity_poly.pdbx_strand_id
1 'polypeptide(L)'
;MENNTNIPLGDLLAGVTKKVFSPLDFMGKGSLTERVLSFALGEEPPGDVPGCTQEDWRRLAAGLRNVDVDEIRVVVLGGGTGLSNVVGGDSRRAVWKETPFTGLKEVFPRLHSIVCVTDDGGSTGEMLKDFPLIGLGDLRHVLLSSIRSVNLKEQYQLDDAAALKTAVALHGFFNFRFNKPPESAEQLWAESGVTPEMFPPVLAAYLVDLVQRLLADERMVAALRRPQCLGNLLLAAAVYGKLPAFFRTVELAANQKRMQAAIMDGLADLSQAVGAGARAVLPCTATPSQLQMLYANGVLVTGEHKADEARRGYPVERTMVCFADEPLLPEAVSQCIAEADIIILAPGSLYSSIIPILQVPGLADLIRRNEKALKLLIANIWVQKGETDATREAPEKRFYVSDLIRAYGHNISGGIHGLFSHVLTLDLADIPGSVLQNYILEKKEPIYIDSDKVRELGFEPVRARIFSRNFLQRQRVIQHDPDALARVVRSMWGLRETGFLTLPS
;
A
#
# COMPACT_ATOMS: atom_id res chain seq x y z
N MET A 1 -7.30 -45.43 4.08
CA MET A 1 -8.23 -44.37 4.51
C MET A 1 -8.04 -43.18 3.58
N GLU A 2 -8.41 -43.43 2.33
CA GLU A 2 -8.37 -42.48 1.22
C GLU A 2 -9.74 -41.82 1.13
N ASN A 3 -9.74 -40.49 1.18
CA ASN A 3 -10.54 -39.59 0.34
C ASN A 3 -10.38 -38.17 0.88
N ASN A 4 -9.19 -37.60 0.68
CA ASN A 4 -9.01 -36.16 0.73
C ASN A 4 -9.48 -35.61 -0.63
N THR A 5 -10.78 -35.76 -0.92
CA THR A 5 -11.39 -35.13 -2.09
C THR A 5 -11.25 -33.63 -1.89
N ASN A 6 -10.55 -32.98 -2.81
CA ASN A 6 -10.38 -31.53 -2.85
C ASN A 6 -11.75 -30.92 -3.22
N ILE A 7 -12.66 -30.82 -2.24
CA ILE A 7 -14.02 -30.31 -2.46
C ILE A 7 -13.90 -28.83 -2.86
N PRO A 8 -14.46 -28.42 -4.02
CA PRO A 8 -14.45 -27.03 -4.43
C PRO A 8 -15.04 -26.10 -3.37
N LEU A 9 -14.50 -24.88 -3.24
CA LEU A 9 -14.99 -23.90 -2.26
C LEU A 9 -16.50 -23.63 -2.42
N GLY A 10 -17.01 -23.62 -3.65
CA GLY A 10 -18.44 -23.44 -3.93
C GLY A 10 -19.32 -24.52 -3.31
N ASP A 11 -18.88 -25.79 -3.33
CA ASP A 11 -19.62 -26.91 -2.75
C ASP A 11 -19.57 -26.87 -1.21
N LEU A 12 -18.42 -26.46 -0.64
CA LEU A 12 -18.29 -26.22 0.80
C LEU A 12 -19.23 -25.09 1.24
N LEU A 13 -19.25 -23.98 0.51
CA LEU A 13 -20.16 -22.86 0.77
C LEU A 13 -21.61 -23.29 0.65
N ALA A 14 -22.01 -23.99 -0.42
CA ALA A 14 -23.37 -24.50 -0.59
C ALA A 14 -23.80 -25.44 0.54
N GLY A 15 -22.88 -26.32 0.97
CA GLY A 15 -23.09 -27.26 2.06
C GLY A 15 -23.35 -26.59 3.41
N VAL A 16 -22.63 -25.51 3.71
CA VAL A 16 -22.79 -24.75 4.96
C VAL A 16 -23.96 -23.75 4.85
N THR A 17 -24.08 -23.03 3.73
CA THR A 17 -25.13 -22.02 3.49
C THR A 17 -26.55 -22.60 3.56
N LYS A 18 -26.78 -23.76 2.93
CA LYS A 18 -28.10 -24.43 2.97
C LYS A 18 -28.48 -25.00 4.33
N LYS A 19 -27.51 -25.25 5.21
CA LYS A 19 -27.72 -25.94 6.50
C LYS A 19 -27.72 -24.99 7.70
N VAL A 20 -27.06 -23.84 7.60
CA VAL A 20 -26.66 -23.05 8.78
C VAL A 20 -27.25 -21.66 8.83
N PHE A 21 -27.46 -20.98 7.71
CA PHE A 21 -27.61 -19.52 7.75
C PHE A 21 -29.05 -19.08 7.56
N SER A 22 -29.79 -19.01 8.67
CA SER A 22 -31.00 -18.21 8.73
C SER A 22 -30.63 -16.73 8.80
N PRO A 23 -31.43 -15.81 8.22
CA PRO A 23 -31.28 -14.37 8.44
C PRO A 23 -31.12 -13.95 9.92
N LEU A 24 -31.66 -14.75 10.85
CA LEU A 24 -31.59 -14.52 12.30
C LEU A 24 -30.21 -14.82 12.93
N ASP A 25 -29.39 -15.67 12.32
CA ASP A 25 -28.04 -16.00 12.81
C ASP A 25 -27.04 -14.83 12.64
N PHE A 26 -27.44 -13.82 11.86
CA PHE A 26 -26.67 -12.59 11.60
C PHE A 26 -26.97 -11.46 12.59
N MET A 27 -27.93 -11.66 13.50
CA MET A 27 -28.26 -10.66 14.53
C MET A 27 -27.05 -10.46 15.46
N GLY A 28 -26.35 -9.32 15.28
CA GLY A 28 -25.27 -8.87 16.15
C GLY A 28 -23.84 -9.16 15.70
N LYS A 29 -23.63 -9.93 14.61
CA LYS A 29 -22.28 -10.26 14.08
C LYS A 29 -22.05 -9.91 12.61
N GLY A 30 -22.95 -9.13 12.02
CA GLY A 30 -22.76 -8.59 10.68
C GLY A 30 -23.31 -9.44 9.54
N SER A 31 -22.92 -9.14 8.30
CA SER A 31 -23.43 -9.80 7.10
C SER A 31 -22.92 -11.24 6.97
N LEU A 32 -23.57 -12.02 6.09
CA LEU A 32 -23.13 -13.38 5.78
C LEU A 32 -21.69 -13.43 5.27
N THR A 33 -21.31 -12.48 4.40
CA THR A 33 -19.94 -12.32 3.91
C THR A 33 -18.97 -12.08 5.06
N GLU A 34 -19.28 -11.16 5.99
CA GLU A 34 -18.45 -10.85 7.15
C GLU A 34 -18.24 -12.11 8.03
N ARG A 35 -19.30 -12.88 8.28
CA ARG A 35 -19.22 -14.11 9.06
C ARG A 35 -18.39 -15.20 8.39
N VAL A 36 -18.55 -15.39 7.08
CA VAL A 36 -17.76 -16.39 6.34
C VAL A 36 -16.28 -16.02 6.32
N LEU A 37 -15.95 -14.74 6.11
CA LEU A 37 -14.58 -14.23 6.16
C LEU A 37 -13.94 -14.37 7.55
N SER A 38 -14.74 -14.27 8.62
CA SER A 38 -14.23 -14.41 9.99
C SER A 38 -13.63 -15.81 10.25
N PHE A 39 -14.12 -16.86 9.57
CA PHE A 39 -13.54 -18.20 9.62
C PHE A 39 -12.17 -18.29 8.96
N ALA A 40 -11.92 -17.53 7.88
CA ALA A 40 -10.59 -17.45 7.27
C ALA A 40 -9.56 -16.82 8.23
N LEU A 41 -10.02 -15.97 9.15
CA LEU A 41 -9.24 -15.33 10.21
C LEU A 41 -9.13 -16.17 11.49
N GLY A 42 -9.62 -17.43 11.46
CA GLY A 42 -9.48 -18.39 12.55
C GLY A 42 -10.47 -18.19 13.70
N GLU A 43 -11.60 -17.52 13.47
CA GLU A 43 -12.68 -17.52 14.46
C GLU A 43 -13.36 -18.88 14.54
N GLU A 44 -13.78 -19.23 15.76
CA GLU A 44 -14.50 -20.46 16.00
C GLU A 44 -15.93 -20.37 15.44
N PRO A 45 -16.45 -21.49 14.88
CA PRO A 45 -17.84 -21.57 14.47
C PRO A 45 -18.76 -21.34 15.68
N PRO A 46 -19.99 -20.86 15.46
CA PRO A 46 -21.00 -20.93 16.51
C PRO A 46 -21.12 -22.41 16.97
N GLY A 47 -21.33 -22.66 18.26
CA GLY A 47 -21.56 -24.02 18.78
C GLY A 47 -22.81 -24.69 18.16
N ASP A 48 -23.02 -25.99 18.47
CA ASP A 48 -24.08 -26.89 17.98
C ASP A 48 -25.01 -26.30 16.90
N VAL A 49 -24.49 -26.24 15.67
CA VAL A 49 -25.26 -25.86 14.49
C VAL A 49 -25.88 -27.12 13.89
N PRO A 50 -27.22 -27.23 13.82
CA PRO A 50 -27.89 -28.42 13.29
C PRO A 50 -27.40 -28.76 11.86
N GLY A 51 -26.90 -29.98 11.66
CA GLY A 51 -26.50 -30.47 10.34
C GLY A 51 -25.09 -30.08 9.85
N CYS A 52 -24.34 -29.28 10.62
CA CYS A 52 -22.93 -28.95 10.34
C CYS A 52 -22.02 -29.42 11.47
N THR A 53 -21.00 -30.21 11.11
CA THR A 53 -19.99 -30.72 12.04
C THR A 53 -18.83 -29.73 12.20
N GLN A 54 -18.03 -29.86 13.26
CA GLN A 54 -16.77 -29.11 13.38
C GLN A 54 -15.82 -29.35 12.20
N GLU A 55 -15.88 -30.53 11.59
CA GLU A 55 -15.08 -30.88 10.42
C GLU A 55 -15.50 -30.09 9.18
N ASP A 56 -16.81 -29.89 8.96
CA ASP A 56 -17.31 -29.05 7.86
C ASP A 56 -16.78 -27.62 7.97
N TRP A 57 -16.76 -27.07 9.19
CA TRP A 57 -16.21 -25.73 9.45
C TRP A 57 -14.70 -25.65 9.21
N ARG A 58 -13.93 -26.65 9.65
CA ARG A 58 -12.49 -26.72 9.39
C ARG A 58 -12.20 -26.78 7.89
N ARG A 59 -12.99 -27.56 7.14
CA ARG A 59 -12.88 -27.65 5.68
C ARG A 59 -13.21 -26.33 5.00
N LEU A 60 -14.29 -25.65 5.39
CA LEU A 60 -14.61 -24.31 4.86
C LEU A 60 -13.48 -23.32 5.14
N ALA A 61 -13.00 -23.22 6.38
CA ALA A 61 -11.92 -22.33 6.75
C ALA A 61 -10.60 -22.66 6.02
N ALA A 62 -10.31 -23.94 5.77
CA ALA A 62 -9.18 -24.37 4.96
C ALA A 62 -9.37 -23.98 3.47
N GLY A 63 -10.57 -24.21 2.92
CA GLY A 63 -10.92 -23.83 1.55
C GLY A 63 -10.76 -22.33 1.29
N LEU A 64 -11.22 -21.48 2.21
CA LEU A 64 -11.05 -20.03 2.14
C LEU A 64 -9.58 -19.61 2.21
N ARG A 65 -8.78 -20.26 3.06
CA ARG A 65 -7.35 -19.94 3.23
C ARG A 65 -6.47 -20.45 2.11
N ASN A 66 -6.92 -21.44 1.35
CA ASN A 66 -6.13 -22.14 0.33
C ASN A 66 -6.68 -21.92 -1.10
N VAL A 67 -7.48 -20.88 -1.33
CA VAL A 67 -7.89 -20.47 -2.68
C VAL A 67 -6.64 -20.28 -3.54
N ASP A 68 -6.55 -20.97 -4.68
CA ASP A 68 -5.42 -20.80 -5.57
C ASP A 68 -5.40 -19.36 -6.13
N VAL A 69 -4.28 -18.68 -5.94
CA VAL A 69 -4.09 -17.27 -6.31
C VAL A 69 -2.74 -17.02 -6.99
N ASP A 70 -2.01 -18.06 -7.38
CA ASP A 70 -0.64 -17.91 -7.89
C ASP A 70 -0.59 -17.12 -9.21
N GLU A 71 -1.63 -17.28 -10.03
CA GLU A 71 -1.77 -16.62 -11.33
C GLU A 71 -2.51 -15.28 -11.26
N ILE A 72 -3.09 -14.94 -10.10
CA ILE A 72 -3.98 -13.79 -9.90
C ILE A 72 -3.18 -12.49 -9.84
N ARG A 73 -3.53 -11.55 -10.70
CA ARG A 73 -2.88 -10.25 -10.82
C ARG A 73 -3.51 -9.25 -9.88
N VAL A 74 -2.73 -8.75 -8.93
CA VAL A 74 -3.19 -7.79 -7.92
C VAL A 74 -2.53 -6.45 -8.14
N VAL A 75 -3.31 -5.39 -8.24
CA VAL A 75 -2.83 -4.01 -8.26
C VAL A 75 -3.23 -3.32 -6.98
N VAL A 76 -2.26 -2.77 -6.26
CA VAL A 76 -2.49 -2.00 -5.03
C VAL A 76 -2.07 -0.55 -5.25
N LEU A 77 -3.00 0.39 -5.10
CA LEU A 77 -2.75 1.82 -5.26
C LEU A 77 -2.66 2.49 -3.89
N GLY A 78 -1.63 3.31 -3.68
CA GLY A 78 -1.57 4.17 -2.52
C GLY A 78 -0.24 4.88 -2.31
N GLY A 79 -0.04 5.39 -1.11
CA GLY A 79 1.18 6.08 -0.72
C GLY A 79 1.48 5.85 0.75
N GLY A 80 2.62 6.37 1.17
CA GLY A 80 3.13 6.30 2.51
C GLY A 80 3.07 4.90 3.08
N THR A 81 2.56 4.82 4.31
CA THR A 81 2.79 3.66 5.14
C THR A 81 1.64 2.73 5.30
N GLY A 82 0.44 3.18 4.93
CA GLY A 82 -0.67 2.25 4.79
C GLY A 82 -0.43 1.29 3.63
N LEU A 83 0.03 1.79 2.47
CA LEU A 83 0.42 0.94 1.34
C LEU A 83 1.56 -0.02 1.69
N SER A 84 2.68 0.49 2.20
CA SER A 84 3.83 -0.37 2.55
C SER A 84 3.43 -1.43 3.58
N ASN A 85 2.59 -1.06 4.56
CA ASN A 85 2.11 -1.98 5.59
C ASN A 85 1.29 -3.12 5.00
N VAL A 86 0.33 -2.87 4.10
CA VAL A 86 -0.52 -3.93 3.55
C VAL A 86 0.22 -4.81 2.54
N VAL A 87 1.20 -4.26 1.81
CA VAL A 87 2.01 -5.02 0.83
C VAL A 87 2.95 -5.99 1.53
N GLY A 88 3.66 -5.54 2.57
CA GLY A 88 4.56 -6.41 3.33
C GLY A 88 5.16 -5.79 4.58
N GLY A 89 4.35 -5.05 5.35
CA GLY A 89 4.71 -4.42 6.61
C GLY A 89 5.36 -3.04 6.47
N ASP A 90 5.17 -2.14 7.46
CA ASP A 90 5.77 -0.80 7.45
C ASP A 90 7.29 -0.86 7.70
N SER A 91 8.06 -0.69 6.63
CA SER A 91 9.53 -0.74 6.63
C SER A 91 10.19 0.39 7.42
N ARG A 92 9.46 1.38 7.94
CA ARG A 92 10.02 2.37 8.87
C ARG A 92 10.18 1.84 10.29
N ARG A 93 9.44 0.78 10.65
CA ARG A 93 9.38 0.29 12.02
C ARG A 93 10.53 -0.69 12.28
N ALA A 94 11.15 -0.59 13.46
CA ALA A 94 12.24 -1.49 13.84
C ALA A 94 11.84 -2.98 13.81
N VAL A 95 10.59 -3.26 14.20
CA VAL A 95 10.00 -4.62 14.22
C VAL A 95 9.85 -5.24 12.83
N TRP A 96 9.92 -4.46 11.75
CA TRP A 96 9.82 -5.00 10.38
C TRP A 96 10.93 -6.04 10.11
N LYS A 97 12.11 -5.85 10.70
CA LYS A 97 13.25 -6.77 10.60
C LYS A 97 12.96 -8.17 11.14
N GLU A 98 11.97 -8.31 12.04
CA GLU A 98 11.61 -9.59 12.65
C GLU A 98 10.79 -10.45 11.68
N THR A 99 9.93 -9.84 10.87
CA THR A 99 9.01 -10.52 9.95
C THR A 99 8.85 -9.75 8.62
N PRO A 100 9.90 -9.65 7.79
CA PRO A 100 9.85 -8.87 6.55
C PRO A 100 9.07 -9.55 5.41
N PHE A 101 8.85 -10.86 5.50
CA PHE A 101 8.13 -11.69 4.54
C PHE A 101 6.70 -11.92 5.03
N THR A 102 5.85 -10.93 4.83
CA THR A 102 4.44 -10.89 5.30
C THR A 102 3.60 -10.16 4.27
N GLY A 103 2.27 -10.18 4.43
CA GLY A 103 1.34 -9.33 3.69
C GLY A 103 0.99 -9.84 2.31
N LEU A 104 0.42 -8.95 1.50
CA LEU A 104 -0.15 -9.31 0.20
C LEU A 104 0.90 -9.92 -0.75
N LYS A 105 2.17 -9.49 -0.71
CA LYS A 105 3.21 -10.00 -1.63
C LYS A 105 3.54 -11.48 -1.43
N GLU A 106 3.34 -12.01 -0.23
CA GLU A 106 3.63 -13.42 0.06
C GLU A 106 2.46 -14.31 -0.34
N VAL A 107 1.25 -13.74 -0.40
CA VAL A 107 0.03 -14.45 -0.83
C VAL A 107 -0.19 -14.34 -2.34
N PHE A 108 0.14 -13.20 -2.95
CA PHE A 108 -0.10 -12.92 -4.36
C PHE A 108 1.23 -12.67 -5.10
N PRO A 109 1.78 -13.68 -5.82
CA PRO A 109 3.06 -13.55 -6.51
C PRO A 109 3.08 -12.47 -7.60
N ARG A 110 1.92 -12.16 -8.20
CA ARG A 110 1.75 -11.16 -9.27
C ARG A 110 1.15 -9.86 -8.75
N LEU A 111 1.72 -9.36 -7.65
CA LEU A 111 1.34 -8.09 -7.05
C LEU A 111 2.16 -6.94 -7.62
N HIS A 112 1.45 -5.86 -8.00
CA HIS A 112 2.02 -4.60 -8.46
C HIS A 112 1.52 -3.45 -7.58
N SER A 113 2.44 -2.66 -7.04
CA SER A 113 2.11 -1.47 -6.26
C SER A 113 2.24 -0.22 -7.13
N ILE A 114 1.18 0.58 -7.22
CA ILE A 114 1.18 1.90 -7.86
C ILE A 114 1.27 2.95 -6.76
N VAL A 115 2.36 3.71 -6.76
CA VAL A 115 2.74 4.56 -5.64
C VAL A 115 2.53 6.05 -5.97
N CYS A 116 2.01 6.81 -5.00
CA CYS A 116 1.95 8.27 -5.08
C CYS A 116 3.36 8.88 -5.15
N VAL A 117 3.50 9.99 -5.89
CA VAL A 117 4.80 10.62 -6.13
C VAL A 117 4.82 12.12 -5.84
N THR A 118 3.83 12.62 -5.10
CA THR A 118 3.69 14.03 -4.73
C THR A 118 4.42 14.43 -3.45
N ASP A 119 5.01 13.46 -2.74
CA ASP A 119 5.77 13.70 -1.51
C ASP A 119 6.90 14.71 -1.75
N ASP A 120 6.89 15.79 -1.00
CA ASP A 120 7.91 16.83 -0.99
C ASP A 120 8.50 17.05 0.42
N GLY A 121 8.35 16.09 1.33
CA GLY A 121 8.84 16.13 2.70
C GLY A 121 10.24 15.54 2.89
N GLY A 122 10.93 15.99 3.94
CA GLY A 122 12.19 15.41 4.41
C GLY A 122 13.26 15.24 3.32
N SER A 123 13.82 14.03 3.21
CA SER A 123 14.86 13.73 2.21
C SER A 123 14.33 13.83 0.78
N THR A 124 13.07 13.44 0.53
CA THR A 124 12.44 13.60 -0.79
C THR A 124 12.41 15.08 -1.17
N GLY A 125 11.87 15.92 -0.28
CA GLY A 125 11.82 17.38 -0.46
C GLY A 125 13.18 18.02 -0.71
N GLU A 126 14.21 17.63 0.04
CA GLU A 126 15.57 18.12 -0.20
C GLU A 126 16.06 17.73 -1.60
N MET A 127 15.85 16.48 -2.03
CA MET A 127 16.25 16.03 -3.37
C MET A 127 15.53 16.77 -4.51
N LEU A 128 14.22 16.97 -4.39
CA LEU A 128 13.40 17.63 -5.43
C LEU A 128 13.81 19.09 -5.71
N LYS A 129 14.56 19.73 -4.82
CA LYS A 129 15.13 21.07 -5.05
C LYS A 129 16.20 21.09 -6.16
N ASP A 130 16.88 19.97 -6.38
CA ASP A 130 18.04 19.90 -7.28
C ASP A 130 17.81 18.99 -8.49
N PHE A 131 16.80 18.12 -8.44
CA PHE A 131 16.55 17.11 -9.47
C PHE A 131 15.14 17.21 -10.06
N PRO A 132 14.98 17.09 -11.39
CA PRO A 132 13.68 16.93 -12.04
C PRO A 132 13.17 15.48 -11.87
N LEU A 133 13.09 15.03 -10.62
CA LEU A 133 12.62 13.72 -10.22
C LEU A 133 11.19 13.78 -9.70
N ILE A 134 10.59 12.60 -9.58
CA ILE A 134 9.36 12.35 -8.85
C ILE A 134 9.68 12.08 -7.36
N GLY A 135 8.68 12.16 -6.49
CA GLY A 135 8.86 11.81 -5.08
C GLY A 135 9.32 10.35 -4.89
N LEU A 136 10.48 10.14 -4.28
CA LEU A 136 11.12 8.81 -4.13
C LEU A 136 10.90 8.14 -2.77
N GLY A 137 10.49 8.90 -1.75
CA GLY A 137 10.37 8.41 -0.36
C GLY A 137 9.41 7.23 -0.21
N ASP A 138 8.20 7.37 -0.76
CA ASP A 138 7.19 6.32 -0.72
C ASP A 138 7.56 5.12 -1.57
N LEU A 139 8.13 5.36 -2.77
CA LEU A 139 8.64 4.30 -3.64
C LEU A 139 9.67 3.43 -2.91
N ARG A 140 10.59 4.05 -2.15
CA ARG A 140 11.57 3.33 -1.33
C ARG A 140 10.92 2.45 -0.26
N HIS A 141 9.90 2.98 0.42
CA HIS A 141 9.23 2.24 1.49
C HIS A 141 8.50 1.03 0.96
N VAL A 142 7.76 1.22 -0.14
CA VAL A 142 7.03 0.14 -0.82
C VAL A 142 8.00 -0.86 -1.45
N LEU A 143 9.15 -0.42 -1.97
CA LEU A 143 10.21 -1.28 -2.49
C LEU A 143 10.71 -2.26 -1.43
N LEU A 144 11.11 -1.77 -0.26
CA LEU A 144 11.53 -2.62 0.85
C LEU A 144 10.40 -3.57 1.28
N SER A 145 9.19 -3.06 1.42
CA SER A 145 8.02 -3.84 1.77
C SER A 145 7.63 -4.84 0.69
N SER A 146 8.13 -4.75 -0.54
CA SER A 146 7.85 -5.66 -1.66
C SER A 146 8.91 -6.75 -1.84
N ILE A 147 10.02 -6.74 -1.09
CA ILE A 147 11.06 -7.79 -1.15
C ILE A 147 10.46 -9.15 -0.76
N ARG A 148 10.57 -10.16 -1.61
CA ARG A 148 10.00 -11.50 -1.35
C ARG A 148 11.07 -12.50 -0.99
N SER A 149 10.75 -13.42 -0.07
CA SER A 149 11.66 -14.50 0.32
C SER A 149 12.00 -15.39 -0.87
N VAL A 150 10.97 -15.81 -1.63
CA VAL A 150 11.12 -16.69 -2.80
C VAL A 150 12.08 -16.10 -3.83
N ASN A 151 11.91 -14.81 -4.16
CA ASN A 151 12.77 -14.13 -5.13
C ASN A 151 14.23 -14.10 -4.68
N LEU A 152 14.51 -13.76 -3.41
CA LEU A 152 15.88 -13.76 -2.89
C LEU A 152 16.50 -15.16 -2.91
N LYS A 153 15.72 -16.18 -2.54
CA LYS A 153 16.17 -17.58 -2.52
C LYS A 153 16.47 -18.10 -3.91
N GLU A 154 15.60 -17.83 -4.88
CA GLU A 154 15.77 -18.31 -6.26
C GLU A 154 16.86 -17.54 -7.01
N GLN A 155 16.84 -16.20 -6.95
CA GLN A 155 17.78 -15.35 -7.70
C GLN A 155 19.22 -15.47 -7.19
N TYR A 156 19.39 -15.67 -5.88
CA TYR A 156 20.70 -15.69 -5.24
C TYR A 156 21.07 -17.02 -4.59
N GLN A 157 20.25 -18.07 -4.79
CA GLN A 157 20.47 -19.42 -4.25
C GLN A 157 20.65 -19.43 -2.72
N LEU A 158 19.80 -18.68 -2.02
CA LEU A 158 19.86 -18.51 -0.57
C LEU A 158 18.95 -19.51 0.16
N ASP A 159 19.33 -19.87 1.38
CA ASP A 159 18.42 -20.47 2.35
C ASP A 159 17.56 -19.39 3.05
N ASP A 160 16.60 -19.83 3.87
CA ASP A 160 15.68 -18.91 4.57
C ASP A 160 16.41 -17.94 5.51
N ALA A 161 17.48 -18.39 6.16
CA ALA A 161 18.24 -17.57 7.10
C ALA A 161 19.06 -16.49 6.37
N ALA A 162 19.68 -16.83 5.24
CA ALA A 162 20.42 -15.91 4.40
C ALA A 162 19.50 -14.92 3.68
N ALA A 163 18.31 -15.35 3.22
CA ALA A 163 17.30 -14.46 2.67
C ALA A 163 16.83 -13.42 3.72
N LEU A 164 16.55 -13.87 4.95
CA LEU A 164 16.20 -12.97 6.06
C LEU A 164 17.32 -11.97 6.37
N LYS A 165 18.57 -12.44 6.50
CA LYS A 165 19.74 -11.56 6.73
C LYS A 165 19.89 -10.52 5.63
N THR A 166 19.71 -10.92 4.36
CA THR A 166 19.77 -10.02 3.20
C THR A 166 18.68 -8.95 3.27
N ALA A 167 17.43 -9.33 3.55
CA ALA A 167 16.32 -8.38 3.70
C ALA A 167 16.55 -7.39 4.86
N VAL A 168 17.09 -7.87 5.99
CA VAL A 168 17.43 -7.02 7.14
C VAL A 168 18.58 -6.06 6.84
N ALA A 169 19.60 -6.52 6.11
CA ALA A 169 20.70 -5.67 5.66
C ALA A 169 20.22 -4.58 4.68
N LEU A 170 19.37 -4.95 3.71
CA LEU A 170 18.73 -4.02 2.79
C LEU A 170 17.91 -2.98 3.54
N HIS A 171 17.12 -3.39 4.53
CA HIS A 171 16.36 -2.48 5.38
C HIS A 171 17.25 -1.47 6.11
N GLY A 172 18.33 -1.94 6.75
CA GLY A 172 19.28 -1.07 7.45
C GLY A 172 19.92 -0.06 6.50
N PHE A 173 20.37 -0.52 5.34
CA PHE A 173 21.07 0.28 4.36
C PHE A 173 20.16 1.33 3.70
N PHE A 174 18.97 0.93 3.26
CA PHE A 174 18.03 1.83 2.57
C PHE A 174 17.33 2.82 3.53
N ASN A 175 17.21 2.50 4.82
CA ASN A 175 16.67 3.43 5.81
C ASN A 175 17.76 4.27 6.49
N PHE A 176 19.04 4.04 6.20
CA PHE A 176 20.12 4.84 6.76
C PHE A 176 19.94 6.33 6.38
N ARG A 177 20.16 7.21 7.34
CA ARG A 177 20.04 8.66 7.19
C ARG A 177 21.29 9.32 7.74
N PHE A 178 21.77 10.32 7.01
CA PHE A 178 22.93 11.10 7.40
C PHE A 178 22.61 12.59 7.26
N ASN A 179 23.27 13.40 8.10
CA ASN A 179 23.08 14.87 8.14
C ASN A 179 24.27 15.62 7.55
N LYS A 180 25.37 14.92 7.24
CA LYS A 180 26.60 15.46 6.67
C LYS A 180 26.99 14.62 5.45
N PRO A 181 27.57 15.24 4.41
CA PRO A 181 28.04 14.49 3.25
C PRO A 181 29.08 13.44 3.68
N PRO A 182 28.99 12.20 3.18
CA PRO A 182 30.02 11.19 3.41
C PRO A 182 31.32 11.59 2.71
N GLU A 183 32.46 11.33 3.35
CA GLU A 183 33.80 11.61 2.78
C GLU A 183 34.21 10.53 1.77
N SER A 184 33.74 9.29 1.94
CA SER A 184 34.02 8.17 1.04
C SER A 184 32.93 7.11 1.05
N ALA A 185 33.02 6.16 0.10
CA ALA A 185 32.13 4.99 0.06
C ALA A 185 32.30 4.12 1.31
N GLU A 186 33.53 3.94 1.77
CA GLU A 186 33.86 3.13 2.95
C GLU A 186 33.24 3.71 4.21
N GLN A 187 33.28 5.04 4.39
CA GLN A 187 32.60 5.70 5.50
C GLN A 187 31.09 5.48 5.43
N LEU A 188 30.49 5.61 4.25
CA LEU A 188 29.04 5.43 4.07
C LEU A 188 28.58 4.01 4.45
N TRP A 189 29.32 2.99 4.02
CA TRP A 189 29.08 1.60 4.43
C TRP A 189 29.24 1.45 5.95
N ALA A 190 30.36 1.91 6.51
CA ALA A 190 30.64 1.80 7.95
C ALA A 190 29.57 2.47 8.83
N GLU A 191 29.16 3.70 8.52
CA GLU A 191 28.16 4.43 9.30
C GLU A 191 26.75 3.84 9.18
N SER A 192 26.44 3.22 8.04
CA SER A 192 25.17 2.51 7.87
C SER A 192 25.04 1.25 8.73
N GLY A 193 26.16 0.74 9.28
CA GLY A 193 26.22 -0.52 10.01
C GLY A 193 26.01 -1.75 9.11
N VAL A 194 26.18 -1.59 7.80
CA VAL A 194 26.03 -2.63 6.79
C VAL A 194 27.31 -2.71 5.95
N THR A 195 27.76 -3.92 5.65
CA THR A 195 28.92 -4.13 4.77
C THR A 195 28.53 -4.91 3.52
N PRO A 196 29.26 -4.77 2.40
CA PRO A 196 28.97 -5.51 1.17
C PRO A 196 28.91 -7.04 1.35
N GLU A 197 29.68 -7.60 2.28
CA GLU A 197 29.72 -9.04 2.58
C GLU A 197 28.44 -9.57 3.22
N MET A 198 27.56 -8.68 3.70
CA MET A 198 26.24 -9.05 4.21
C MET A 198 25.25 -9.39 3.09
N PHE A 199 25.59 -9.11 1.83
CA PHE A 199 24.76 -9.37 0.66
C PHE A 199 25.35 -10.51 -0.19
N PRO A 200 24.50 -11.19 -1.00
CA PRO A 200 24.99 -12.07 -2.06
C PRO A 200 25.93 -11.33 -3.02
N PRO A 201 27.00 -11.96 -3.56
CA PRO A 201 28.03 -11.25 -4.31
C PRO A 201 27.52 -10.39 -5.47
N VAL A 202 26.50 -10.86 -6.20
CA VAL A 202 25.89 -10.14 -7.32
C VAL A 202 25.16 -8.88 -6.84
N LEU A 203 24.38 -8.99 -5.75
CA LEU A 203 23.68 -7.86 -5.15
C LEU A 203 24.68 -6.87 -4.53
N ALA A 204 25.71 -7.38 -3.85
CA ALA A 204 26.78 -6.57 -3.27
C ALA A 204 27.46 -5.72 -4.35
N ALA A 205 27.86 -6.33 -5.48
CA ALA A 205 28.48 -5.63 -6.59
C ALA A 205 27.58 -4.53 -7.17
N TYR A 206 26.28 -4.81 -7.32
CA TYR A 206 25.31 -3.83 -7.79
C TYR A 206 25.15 -2.65 -6.83
N LEU A 207 25.02 -2.90 -5.51
CA LEU A 207 24.91 -1.82 -4.52
C LEU A 207 26.20 -1.00 -4.41
N VAL A 208 27.37 -1.65 -4.52
CA VAL A 208 28.67 -0.96 -4.56
C VAL A 208 28.77 -0.05 -5.78
N ASP A 209 28.36 -0.50 -6.96
CA ASP A 209 28.31 0.34 -8.17
C ASP A 209 27.37 1.54 -7.99
N LEU A 210 26.19 1.37 -7.38
CA LEU A 210 25.29 2.49 -7.07
C LEU A 210 25.90 3.51 -6.11
N VAL A 211 26.59 3.06 -5.06
CA VAL A 211 27.29 3.94 -4.11
C VAL A 211 28.42 4.69 -4.82
N GLN A 212 29.20 4.01 -5.66
CA GLN A 212 30.27 4.64 -6.43
C GLN A 212 29.71 5.70 -7.38
N ARG A 213 28.61 5.41 -8.10
CA ARG A 213 27.92 6.39 -8.96
C ARG A 213 27.42 7.58 -8.18
N LEU A 214 26.79 7.35 -7.02
CA LEU A 214 26.29 8.40 -6.15
C LEU A 214 27.38 9.42 -5.77
N LEU A 215 28.59 8.94 -5.51
CA LEU A 215 29.73 9.78 -5.12
C LEU A 215 30.48 10.38 -6.31
N ALA A 216 30.48 9.72 -7.47
CA ALA A 216 31.22 10.14 -8.66
C ALA A 216 30.42 11.04 -9.60
N ASP A 217 29.08 10.94 -9.62
CA ASP A 217 28.22 11.71 -10.51
C ASP A 217 28.07 13.15 -9.99
N GLU A 218 28.69 14.11 -10.70
CA GLU A 218 28.64 15.54 -10.36
C GLU A 218 27.21 16.07 -10.19
N ARG A 219 26.23 15.48 -10.89
CA ARG A 219 24.82 15.87 -10.79
C ARG A 219 24.27 15.59 -9.40
N MET A 220 24.77 14.55 -8.72
CA MET A 220 24.27 14.08 -7.43
C MET A 220 24.95 14.72 -6.21
N VAL A 221 26.14 15.33 -6.40
CA VAL A 221 26.95 15.90 -5.31
C VAL A 221 26.19 16.98 -4.51
N ALA A 222 25.33 17.77 -5.16
CA ALA A 222 24.55 18.81 -4.49
C ALA A 222 23.61 18.22 -3.43
N ALA A 223 22.99 17.08 -3.71
CA ALA A 223 22.06 16.43 -2.79
C ALA A 223 22.74 15.89 -1.53
N LEU A 224 24.01 15.47 -1.63
CA LEU A 224 24.80 14.93 -0.50
C LEU A 224 25.10 15.98 0.57
N ARG A 225 25.01 17.27 0.25
CA ARG A 225 25.32 18.38 1.17
C ARG A 225 24.21 18.66 2.19
N ARG A 226 23.07 17.99 2.08
CA ARG A 226 21.88 18.18 2.91
C ARG A 226 21.54 16.87 3.65
N PRO A 227 20.68 16.92 4.68
CA PRO A 227 20.20 15.69 5.32
C PRO A 227 19.48 14.80 4.31
N GLN A 228 19.93 13.55 4.18
CA GLN A 228 19.39 12.61 3.20
C GLN A 228 19.13 11.23 3.79
N CYS A 229 18.26 10.48 3.11
CA CYS A 229 18.10 9.05 3.27
C CYS A 229 18.85 8.34 2.15
N LEU A 230 19.73 7.41 2.51
CA LEU A 230 20.57 6.70 1.56
C LEU A 230 19.76 5.93 0.51
N GLY A 231 18.68 5.26 0.89
CA GLY A 231 17.85 4.54 -0.08
C GLY A 231 17.20 5.46 -1.14
N ASN A 232 16.87 6.72 -0.80
CA ASN A 232 16.35 7.67 -1.79
C ASN A 232 17.45 8.04 -2.79
N LEU A 233 18.68 8.22 -2.31
CA LEU A 233 19.84 8.49 -3.14
C LEU A 233 20.22 7.30 -4.02
N LEU A 234 20.12 6.06 -3.52
CA LEU A 234 20.35 4.85 -4.31
C LEU A 234 19.32 4.69 -5.43
N LEU A 235 18.04 5.00 -5.15
CA LEU A 235 16.99 5.08 -6.17
C LEU A 235 17.34 6.11 -7.24
N ALA A 236 17.72 7.32 -6.84
CA ALA A 236 18.15 8.34 -7.78
C ALA A 236 19.40 7.92 -8.57
N ALA A 237 20.37 7.27 -7.94
CA ALA A 237 21.58 6.77 -8.62
C ALA A 237 21.24 5.69 -9.65
N ALA A 238 20.28 4.80 -9.35
CA ALA A 238 19.79 3.80 -10.30
C ALA A 238 19.11 4.46 -11.52
N VAL A 239 18.32 5.51 -11.30
CA VAL A 239 17.70 6.31 -12.37
C VAL A 239 18.74 7.07 -13.20
N TYR A 240 19.64 7.80 -12.54
CA TYR A 240 20.67 8.60 -13.20
C TYR A 240 21.70 7.75 -13.95
N GLY A 241 21.92 6.51 -13.50
CA GLY A 241 22.74 5.51 -14.19
C GLY A 241 22.20 5.11 -15.57
N LYS A 242 20.90 5.33 -15.84
CA LYS A 242 20.27 5.13 -17.16
C LYS A 242 20.44 6.31 -18.11
N LEU A 243 20.96 7.43 -17.60
CA LEU A 243 21.13 8.66 -18.36
C LEU A 243 22.60 8.87 -18.72
N PRO A 244 22.92 9.30 -19.96
CA PRO A 244 24.28 9.68 -20.30
C PRO A 244 24.81 10.78 -19.38
N ALA A 245 26.06 10.63 -18.92
CA ALA A 245 26.66 11.49 -17.91
C ALA A 245 26.81 12.96 -18.34
N PHE A 246 26.86 13.22 -19.65
CA PHE A 246 27.00 14.59 -20.17
C PHE A 246 25.73 15.44 -20.03
N PHE A 247 24.56 14.84 -19.80
CA PHE A 247 23.32 15.60 -19.63
C PHE A 247 23.31 16.33 -18.29
N ARG A 248 23.20 17.65 -18.34
CA ARG A 248 23.01 18.48 -17.15
C ARG A 248 21.56 18.48 -16.69
N THR A 249 21.31 18.82 -15.43
CA THR A 249 19.97 18.91 -14.84
C THR A 249 18.97 19.71 -15.68
N VAL A 250 19.40 20.85 -16.24
CA VAL A 250 18.56 21.71 -17.08
C VAL A 250 18.15 21.01 -18.38
N GLU A 251 19.05 20.25 -18.99
CA GLU A 251 18.78 19.50 -20.22
C GLU A 251 17.87 18.31 -19.96
N LEU A 252 18.02 17.66 -18.80
CA LEU A 252 17.13 16.58 -18.37
C LEU A 252 15.70 17.09 -18.12
N ALA A 253 15.55 18.26 -17.50
CA ALA A 253 14.26 18.90 -17.32
C ALA A 253 13.56 19.21 -18.66
N ALA A 254 14.34 19.51 -19.71
CA ALA A 254 13.84 19.74 -21.06
C ALA A 254 13.56 18.45 -21.86
N ASN A 255 14.12 17.29 -21.46
CA ASN A 255 13.95 16.01 -22.15
C ASN A 255 13.23 14.97 -21.28
N GLN A 256 11.97 15.25 -20.98
CA GLN A 256 11.20 14.48 -20.02
C GLN A 256 10.96 13.04 -20.45
N LYS A 257 10.72 12.76 -21.75
CA LYS A 257 10.54 11.38 -22.22
C LYS A 257 11.73 10.48 -21.86
N ARG A 258 12.94 11.04 -21.95
CA ARG A 258 14.17 10.32 -21.55
C ARG A 258 14.27 10.17 -20.04
N MET A 259 13.93 11.22 -19.29
CA MET A 259 13.90 11.15 -17.82
C MET A 259 12.88 10.11 -17.33
N GLN A 260 11.71 10.05 -17.95
CA GLN A 260 10.65 9.09 -17.65
C GLN A 260 11.11 7.65 -17.92
N ALA A 261 11.72 7.39 -19.09
CA ALA A 261 12.29 6.08 -19.39
C ALA A 261 13.35 5.68 -18.35
N ALA A 262 14.25 6.60 -17.99
CA ALA A 262 15.25 6.37 -16.96
C ALA A 262 14.65 6.10 -15.57
N ILE A 263 13.58 6.80 -15.19
CA ILE A 263 12.85 6.56 -13.93
C ILE A 263 12.30 5.13 -13.91
N MET A 264 11.61 4.73 -14.97
CA MET A 264 11.01 3.39 -15.06
C MET A 264 12.07 2.29 -15.08
N ASP A 265 13.13 2.44 -15.89
CA ASP A 265 14.20 1.46 -16.03
C ASP A 265 15.05 1.35 -14.76
N GLY A 266 15.37 2.49 -14.12
CA GLY A 266 16.14 2.52 -12.87
C GLY A 266 15.38 1.89 -11.71
N LEU A 267 14.07 2.16 -11.61
CA LEU A 267 13.19 1.52 -10.63
C LEU A 267 13.07 0.01 -10.87
N ALA A 268 12.91 -0.41 -12.12
CA ALA A 268 12.79 -1.81 -12.48
C ALA A 268 14.05 -2.61 -12.14
N ASP A 269 15.23 -2.10 -12.52
CA ASP A 269 16.52 -2.71 -12.22
C ASP A 269 16.72 -2.87 -10.71
N LEU A 270 16.52 -1.79 -9.96
CA LEU A 270 16.73 -1.83 -8.52
C LEU A 270 15.72 -2.76 -7.84
N SER A 271 14.45 -2.74 -8.27
CA SER A 271 13.41 -3.63 -7.76
C SER A 271 13.73 -5.10 -8.01
N GLN A 272 14.27 -5.43 -9.18
CA GLN A 272 14.74 -6.77 -9.49
C GLN A 272 15.96 -7.16 -8.64
N ALA A 273 16.93 -6.26 -8.50
CA ALA A 273 18.14 -6.52 -7.72
C ALA A 273 17.83 -6.82 -6.25
N VAL A 274 16.96 -6.04 -5.60
CA VAL A 274 16.64 -6.26 -4.17
C VAL A 274 15.69 -7.44 -3.92
N GLY A 275 15.24 -8.15 -4.96
CA GLY A 275 14.33 -9.30 -4.84
C GLY A 275 12.85 -8.91 -4.68
N ALA A 276 12.45 -7.68 -5.03
CA ALA A 276 11.03 -7.30 -5.11
C ALA A 276 10.39 -7.75 -6.43
N GLY A 277 11.15 -7.65 -7.53
CA GLY A 277 10.70 -7.95 -8.89
C GLY A 277 10.54 -6.67 -9.72
N ALA A 278 10.88 -6.73 -11.01
CA ALA A 278 11.02 -5.55 -11.87
C ALA A 278 9.77 -4.65 -11.98
N ARG A 279 8.56 -5.19 -11.80
CA ARG A 279 7.29 -4.44 -11.83
C ARG A 279 6.58 -4.39 -10.49
N ALA A 280 7.25 -4.75 -9.39
CA ALA A 280 6.61 -4.80 -8.07
C ALA A 280 6.21 -3.40 -7.56
N VAL A 281 6.97 -2.37 -7.94
CA VAL A 281 6.73 -0.98 -7.52
C VAL A 281 6.79 -0.07 -8.74
N LEU A 282 5.69 0.61 -9.02
CA LEU A 282 5.51 1.51 -10.15
C LEU A 282 5.09 2.90 -9.64
N PRO A 283 5.65 3.98 -10.16
CA PRO A 283 5.14 5.31 -9.85
C PRO A 283 3.83 5.56 -10.60
N CYS A 284 2.86 6.25 -9.98
CA CYS A 284 1.59 6.56 -10.65
C CYS A 284 1.77 7.42 -11.90
N THR A 285 2.80 8.27 -11.91
CA THR A 285 3.32 8.96 -13.09
C THR A 285 4.84 9.11 -12.96
N ALA A 286 5.52 9.20 -14.10
CA ALA A 286 6.93 9.60 -14.14
C ALA A 286 7.10 11.11 -14.37
N THR A 287 6.01 11.88 -14.34
CA THR A 287 6.01 13.34 -14.48
C THR A 287 6.13 13.96 -13.09
N PRO A 288 7.13 14.83 -12.83
CA PRO A 288 7.23 15.55 -11.57
C PRO A 288 5.93 16.31 -11.26
N SER A 289 5.48 16.24 -10.01
CA SER A 289 4.20 16.79 -9.61
C SER A 289 4.20 17.26 -8.16
N GLN A 290 3.37 18.26 -7.86
CA GLN A 290 3.16 18.78 -6.51
C GLN A 290 1.69 18.72 -6.12
N LEU A 291 1.46 18.42 -4.84
CA LEU A 291 0.13 18.44 -4.26
C LEU A 291 -0.36 19.86 -4.00
N GLN A 292 -1.64 20.11 -4.24
CA GLN A 292 -2.33 21.31 -3.80
C GLN A 292 -3.61 20.94 -3.04
N MET A 293 -3.81 21.57 -1.89
CA MET A 293 -5.04 21.45 -1.09
C MET A 293 -5.70 22.80 -0.93
N LEU A 294 -6.93 22.92 -1.43
CA LEU A 294 -7.83 24.05 -1.20
C LEU A 294 -8.70 23.74 0.00
N TYR A 295 -8.67 24.58 1.01
CA TYR A 295 -9.52 24.49 2.20
C TYR A 295 -10.80 25.30 2.01
N ALA A 296 -11.86 24.96 2.75
CA ALA A 296 -13.17 25.61 2.64
C ALA A 296 -13.19 27.12 2.94
N ASN A 297 -12.16 27.64 3.61
CA ASN A 297 -11.96 29.08 3.81
C ASN A 297 -11.29 29.79 2.62
N GLY A 298 -11.07 29.10 1.50
CA GLY A 298 -10.46 29.64 0.29
C GLY A 298 -8.92 29.63 0.29
N VAL A 299 -8.27 29.13 1.35
CA VAL A 299 -6.80 29.05 1.41
C VAL A 299 -6.32 27.87 0.57
N LEU A 300 -5.41 28.13 -0.37
CA LEU A 300 -4.71 27.12 -1.15
C LEU A 300 -3.31 26.89 -0.56
N VAL A 301 -2.98 25.63 -0.27
CA VAL A 301 -1.64 25.21 0.16
C VAL A 301 -1.02 24.38 -0.97
N THR A 302 0.24 24.67 -1.30
CA THR A 302 1.03 23.89 -2.27
C THR A 302 2.17 23.18 -1.55
N GLY A 303 2.31 21.89 -1.82
CA GLY A 303 3.26 20.98 -1.17
C GLY A 303 2.58 20.13 -0.09
N GLU A 304 2.88 18.84 -0.10
CA GLU A 304 2.34 17.85 0.85
C GLU A 304 2.83 18.15 2.27
N HIS A 305 4.13 18.35 2.43
CA HIS A 305 4.75 18.62 3.73
C HIS A 305 4.16 19.85 4.42
N LYS A 306 3.89 20.92 3.64
CA LYS A 306 3.25 22.14 4.17
C LYS A 306 1.79 21.90 4.55
N ALA A 307 1.07 21.05 3.80
CA ALA A 307 -0.31 20.70 4.12
C ALA A 307 -0.38 19.88 5.41
N ASP A 308 0.57 18.96 5.63
CA ASP A 308 0.64 18.08 6.80
C ASP A 308 0.92 18.86 8.11
N GLU A 309 1.69 19.95 8.02
CA GLU A 309 1.96 20.86 9.14
C GLU A 309 0.88 21.94 9.35
N ALA A 310 0.09 22.24 8.31
CA ALA A 310 -0.93 23.27 8.39
C ALA A 310 -2.04 22.87 9.39
N ARG A 311 -2.42 23.80 10.26
CA ARG A 311 -3.60 23.69 11.12
C ARG A 311 -4.54 24.82 10.76
N ARG A 312 -5.62 24.48 10.05
CA ARG A 312 -6.54 25.49 9.50
C ARG A 312 -7.89 25.51 10.22
N GLY A 313 -8.33 24.40 10.79
CA GLY A 313 -9.66 24.30 11.40
C GLY A 313 -10.80 24.38 10.37
N TYR A 314 -10.49 24.17 9.09
CA TYR A 314 -11.44 24.11 7.99
C TYR A 314 -11.25 22.80 7.23
N PRO A 315 -12.32 22.17 6.72
CA PRO A 315 -12.21 20.96 5.91
C PRO A 315 -11.49 21.23 4.58
N VAL A 316 -10.87 20.20 4.03
CA VAL A 316 -10.36 20.22 2.65
C VAL A 316 -11.57 20.29 1.70
N GLU A 317 -11.62 21.35 0.90
CA GLU A 317 -12.65 21.56 -0.12
C GLU A 317 -12.32 20.77 -1.39
N ARG A 318 -11.05 20.82 -1.82
CA ARG A 318 -10.56 20.14 -3.02
C ARG A 318 -9.06 19.87 -2.93
N THR A 319 -8.64 18.73 -3.46
CA THR A 319 -7.25 18.40 -3.75
C THR A 319 -7.00 18.47 -5.25
N MET A 320 -5.84 18.95 -5.64
CA MET A 320 -5.38 19.04 -7.03
C MET A 320 -3.91 18.58 -7.13
N VAL A 321 -3.54 17.98 -8.25
CA VAL A 321 -2.14 17.68 -8.58
C VAL A 321 -1.67 18.63 -9.66
N CYS A 322 -0.61 19.39 -9.37
CA CYS A 322 0.08 20.23 -10.34
C CYS A 322 1.24 19.46 -10.94
N PHE A 323 1.08 19.02 -12.18
CA PHE A 323 2.16 18.41 -12.95
C PHE A 323 3.07 19.49 -13.52
N ALA A 324 4.37 19.21 -13.55
CA ALA A 324 5.36 20.11 -14.14
C ALA A 324 5.25 20.22 -15.67
N ASP A 325 4.55 19.27 -16.31
CA ASP A 325 4.30 19.19 -17.75
C ASP A 325 3.06 18.32 -18.02
N GLU A 326 2.80 17.99 -19.29
CA GLU A 326 1.76 17.06 -19.70
C GLU A 326 1.94 15.71 -18.98
N PRO A 327 0.99 15.34 -18.08
CA PRO A 327 1.14 14.14 -17.29
C PRO A 327 0.99 12.90 -18.16
N LEU A 328 2.03 12.06 -18.16
CA LEU A 328 1.99 10.76 -18.80
C LEU A 328 1.61 9.68 -17.80
N LEU A 329 0.62 8.85 -18.16
CA LEU A 329 0.36 7.58 -17.51
C LEU A 329 1.34 6.52 -18.06
N PRO A 330 2.23 5.93 -17.24
CA PRO A 330 3.18 4.93 -17.72
C PRO A 330 2.47 3.71 -18.31
N GLU A 331 2.96 3.19 -19.44
CA GLU A 331 2.36 2.02 -20.11
C GLU A 331 2.30 0.79 -19.19
N ALA A 332 3.34 0.57 -18.37
CA ALA A 332 3.34 -0.49 -17.37
C ALA A 332 2.18 -0.37 -16.37
N VAL A 333 1.84 0.86 -15.95
CA VAL A 333 0.71 1.12 -15.04
C VAL A 333 -0.62 0.84 -15.74
N SER A 334 -0.76 1.32 -16.98
CA SER A 334 -1.96 1.08 -17.80
C SER A 334 -2.23 -0.42 -17.99
N GLN A 335 -1.20 -1.18 -18.39
CA GLN A 335 -1.28 -2.64 -18.56
C GLN A 335 -1.64 -3.35 -17.25
N CYS A 336 -0.96 -3.03 -16.15
CA CYS A 336 -1.24 -3.64 -14.86
C CYS A 336 -2.71 -3.42 -14.43
N ILE A 337 -3.26 -2.21 -14.58
CA ILE A 337 -4.65 -1.93 -14.22
C ILE A 337 -5.62 -2.67 -15.14
N ALA A 338 -5.37 -2.69 -16.45
CA ALA A 338 -6.24 -3.33 -17.44
C ALA A 338 -6.30 -4.85 -17.27
N GLU A 339 -5.19 -5.47 -16.87
CA GLU A 339 -5.05 -6.92 -16.69
C GLU A 339 -5.33 -7.40 -15.27
N ALA A 340 -5.57 -6.49 -14.32
CA ALA A 340 -5.78 -6.81 -12.92
C ALA A 340 -7.04 -7.65 -12.70
N ASP A 341 -6.90 -8.70 -11.89
CA ASP A 341 -8.00 -9.48 -11.35
C ASP A 341 -8.52 -8.85 -10.05
N ILE A 342 -7.63 -8.21 -9.27
CA ILE A 342 -7.97 -7.49 -8.04
C ILE A 342 -7.32 -6.10 -8.08
N ILE A 343 -8.11 -5.07 -7.81
CA ILE A 343 -7.63 -3.69 -7.65
C ILE A 343 -7.93 -3.25 -6.21
N ILE A 344 -6.91 -2.81 -5.48
CA ILE A 344 -7.01 -2.42 -4.08
C ILE A 344 -6.59 -0.97 -3.94
N LEU A 345 -7.46 -0.12 -3.43
CA LEU A 345 -7.11 1.18 -2.89
C LEU A 345 -6.66 0.98 -1.45
N ALA A 346 -5.35 1.02 -1.24
CA ALA A 346 -4.73 0.78 0.06
C ALA A 346 -5.19 1.80 1.11
N PRO A 347 -5.10 1.46 2.41
CA PRO A 347 -5.26 2.48 3.43
C PRO A 347 -4.11 3.49 3.30
N GLY A 348 -4.36 4.75 3.63
CA GLY A 348 -3.38 5.83 3.49
C GLY A 348 -4.06 7.19 3.47
N SER A 349 -3.27 8.25 3.60
CA SER A 349 -3.77 9.61 3.62
C SER A 349 -4.68 9.88 2.41
N LEU A 350 -5.91 10.31 2.66
CA LEU A 350 -6.95 10.38 1.64
C LEU A 350 -6.61 11.43 0.59
N TYR A 351 -6.26 12.63 1.05
CA TYR A 351 -6.03 13.79 0.20
C TYR A 351 -4.60 13.92 -0.28
N SER A 352 -3.62 13.33 0.43
CA SER A 352 -2.20 13.39 0.04
C SER A 352 -1.65 12.11 -0.62
N SER A 353 -2.35 10.97 -0.54
CA SER A 353 -1.86 9.73 -1.16
C SER A 353 -2.80 9.15 -2.21
N ILE A 354 -4.06 8.86 -1.89
CA ILE A 354 -4.93 8.09 -2.80
C ILE A 354 -5.56 8.98 -3.88
N ILE A 355 -6.16 10.10 -3.49
CA ILE A 355 -6.78 11.03 -4.44
C ILE A 355 -5.76 11.52 -5.49
N PRO A 356 -4.52 11.91 -5.13
CA PRO A 356 -3.52 12.34 -6.12
C PRO A 356 -3.20 11.31 -7.19
N ILE A 357 -3.13 10.02 -6.84
CA ILE A 357 -2.93 8.93 -7.82
C ILE A 357 -4.09 8.90 -8.82
N LEU A 358 -5.32 9.02 -8.34
CA LEU A 358 -6.53 8.97 -9.17
C LEU A 358 -6.73 10.24 -10.00
N GLN A 359 -5.96 11.30 -9.75
CA GLN A 359 -5.93 12.51 -10.56
C GLN A 359 -4.90 12.46 -11.71
N VAL A 360 -4.07 11.41 -11.79
CA VAL A 360 -3.29 11.14 -13.00
C VAL A 360 -4.26 10.89 -14.15
N PRO A 361 -4.21 11.67 -15.25
CA PRO A 361 -5.19 11.56 -16.33
C PRO A 361 -5.30 10.15 -16.90
N GLY A 362 -6.54 9.69 -17.08
CA GLY A 362 -6.87 8.36 -17.59
C GLY A 362 -6.82 7.23 -16.56
N LEU A 363 -6.15 7.39 -15.41
CA LEU A 363 -5.97 6.30 -14.44
C LEU A 363 -7.30 5.86 -13.82
N ALA A 364 -8.12 6.80 -13.35
CA ALA A 364 -9.45 6.51 -12.80
C ALA A 364 -10.38 5.83 -13.83
N ASP A 365 -10.31 6.26 -15.09
CA ASP A 365 -11.13 5.68 -16.16
C ASP A 365 -10.68 4.26 -16.52
N LEU A 366 -9.40 3.95 -16.47
CA LEU A 366 -8.89 2.59 -16.64
C LEU A 366 -9.40 1.66 -15.53
N ILE A 367 -9.38 2.12 -14.28
CA ILE A 367 -9.96 1.36 -13.16
C ILE A 367 -11.44 1.10 -13.42
N ARG A 368 -12.20 2.11 -13.86
CA ARG A 368 -13.63 1.96 -14.18
C ARG A 368 -13.87 0.92 -15.29
N ARG A 369 -13.12 1.02 -16.40
CA ARG A 369 -13.22 0.13 -17.57
C ARG A 369 -12.91 -1.34 -17.28
N ASN A 370 -12.09 -1.62 -16.26
CA ASN A 370 -11.85 -3.00 -15.85
C ASN A 370 -13.04 -3.54 -15.05
N GLU A 371 -14.10 -3.98 -15.73
CA GLU A 371 -15.30 -4.57 -15.12
C GLU A 371 -15.05 -5.97 -14.52
N LYS A 372 -13.95 -6.62 -14.90
CA LYS A 372 -13.58 -7.95 -14.44
C LYS A 372 -12.82 -7.93 -13.11
N ALA A 373 -12.26 -6.81 -12.68
CA ALA A 373 -11.53 -6.76 -11.43
C ALA A 373 -12.47 -6.79 -10.20
N LEU A 374 -12.08 -7.51 -9.16
CA LEU A 374 -12.57 -7.27 -7.81
C LEU A 374 -11.94 -5.99 -7.27
N LYS A 375 -12.75 -4.92 -7.15
CA LYS A 375 -12.26 -3.59 -6.75
C LYS A 375 -12.60 -3.30 -5.29
N LEU A 376 -11.56 -3.15 -4.47
CA LEU A 376 -11.62 -3.03 -3.02
C LEU A 376 -11.09 -1.66 -2.58
N LEU A 377 -11.78 -1.02 -1.64
CA LEU A 377 -11.26 0.10 -0.87
C LEU A 377 -10.99 -0.36 0.56
N ILE A 378 -9.76 -0.21 1.04
CA ILE A 378 -9.42 -0.49 2.43
C ILE A 378 -9.50 0.83 3.21
N ALA A 379 -10.48 0.94 4.10
CA ALA A 379 -10.72 2.17 4.83
C ALA A 379 -9.60 2.49 5.83
N ASN A 380 -9.34 3.77 6.03
CA ASN A 380 -8.46 4.23 7.09
C ASN A 380 -9.06 3.95 8.46
N ILE A 381 -8.20 3.65 9.44
CA ILE A 381 -8.63 3.42 10.83
C ILE A 381 -8.80 4.75 11.57
N TRP A 382 -7.94 5.73 11.26
CA TRP A 382 -7.80 6.96 12.02
C TRP A 382 -8.07 8.18 11.17
N VAL A 383 -8.70 9.18 11.80
CA VAL A 383 -8.76 10.55 11.31
C VAL A 383 -7.35 11.15 11.28
N GLN A 384 -7.01 11.81 10.18
CA GLN A 384 -5.77 12.56 10.02
C GLN A 384 -6.02 14.05 10.18
N LYS A 385 -5.26 14.67 11.08
CA LYS A 385 -5.38 16.10 11.40
C LYS A 385 -4.99 16.94 10.19
N GLY A 386 -5.78 17.96 9.87
CA GLY A 386 -5.60 18.81 8.69
C GLY A 386 -6.07 18.22 7.37
N GLU A 387 -6.51 16.95 7.36
CA GLU A 387 -7.04 16.26 6.17
C GLU A 387 -8.50 15.84 6.38
N THR A 388 -8.75 14.96 7.35
CA THR A 388 -10.06 14.32 7.57
C THR A 388 -10.63 14.62 8.95
N ASP A 389 -10.12 15.63 9.64
CA ASP A 389 -10.57 16.07 10.98
C ASP A 389 -11.76 17.03 10.95
N ALA A 390 -12.20 17.43 9.76
CA ALA A 390 -13.44 18.15 9.54
C ALA A 390 -14.14 17.63 8.28
N THR A 391 -15.48 17.62 8.30
CA THR A 391 -16.29 17.32 7.11
C THR A 391 -16.90 18.60 6.54
N ARG A 392 -17.25 18.59 5.24
CA ARG A 392 -17.96 19.70 4.60
C ARG A 392 -19.41 19.83 5.10
N GLU A 393 -20.11 18.70 5.22
CA GLU A 393 -21.54 18.67 5.55
C GLU A 393 -21.80 18.99 7.03
N ALA A 394 -20.86 18.65 7.91
CA ALA A 394 -20.97 18.92 9.34
C ALA A 394 -19.58 18.96 10.00
N PRO A 395 -18.89 20.12 9.99
CA PRO A 395 -17.54 20.27 10.53
C PRO A 395 -17.40 19.84 12.00
N GLU A 396 -18.49 19.92 12.77
CA GLU A 396 -18.59 19.54 14.19
C GLU A 396 -18.76 18.01 14.40
N LYS A 397 -18.98 17.23 13.33
CA LYS A 397 -19.24 15.78 13.40
C LYS A 397 -17.99 14.97 13.11
N ARG A 398 -17.97 13.76 13.67
CA ARG A 398 -16.96 12.72 13.36
C ARG A 398 -16.93 12.43 11.87
N PHE A 399 -15.75 12.07 11.37
CA PHE A 399 -15.53 11.63 9.99
C PHE A 399 -15.86 10.14 9.85
N TYR A 400 -16.80 9.80 8.96
CA TYR A 400 -17.24 8.43 8.72
C TYR A 400 -16.71 7.87 7.39
N VAL A 401 -16.87 6.56 7.18
CA VAL A 401 -16.52 5.90 5.92
C VAL A 401 -17.30 6.49 4.74
N SER A 402 -18.58 6.85 4.91
CA SER A 402 -19.32 7.53 3.83
C SER A 402 -18.72 8.89 3.44
N ASP A 403 -18.13 9.63 4.39
CA ASP A 403 -17.46 10.91 4.10
C ASP A 403 -16.17 10.71 3.30
N LEU A 404 -15.44 9.63 3.59
CA LEU A 404 -14.29 9.19 2.81
C LEU A 404 -14.71 8.89 1.36
N ILE A 405 -15.81 8.18 1.16
CA ILE A 405 -16.35 7.88 -0.17
C ILE A 405 -16.78 9.17 -0.89
N ARG A 406 -17.51 10.07 -0.21
CA ARG A 406 -17.90 11.37 -0.77
C ARG A 406 -16.68 12.18 -1.19
N ALA A 407 -15.59 12.17 -0.42
CA ALA A 407 -14.37 12.89 -0.78
C ALA A 407 -13.79 12.41 -2.12
N TYR A 408 -13.80 11.12 -2.42
CA TYR A 408 -13.46 10.62 -3.75
C TYR A 408 -14.36 11.22 -4.84
N GLY A 409 -15.67 11.28 -4.59
CA GLY A 409 -16.64 11.83 -5.55
C GLY A 409 -16.42 13.31 -5.87
N HIS A 410 -16.00 14.10 -4.88
CA HIS A 410 -15.72 15.53 -5.07
C HIS A 410 -14.40 15.79 -5.82
N ASN A 411 -13.43 14.89 -5.70
CA ASN A 411 -12.06 15.11 -6.16
C ASN A 411 -11.69 14.35 -7.43
N ILE A 412 -12.48 13.37 -7.85
CA ILE A 412 -12.18 12.53 -9.01
C ILE A 412 -13.19 12.80 -10.12
N SER A 413 -12.67 13.17 -11.29
CA SER A 413 -13.46 13.30 -12.51
C SER A 413 -14.19 12.01 -12.83
N GLY A 414 -15.50 12.10 -13.09
CA GLY A 414 -16.37 10.94 -13.30
C GLY A 414 -16.95 10.31 -12.03
N GLY A 415 -16.65 10.85 -10.84
CA GLY A 415 -17.28 10.44 -9.59
C GLY A 415 -16.78 9.10 -9.03
N ILE A 416 -17.55 8.50 -8.12
CA ILE A 416 -17.14 7.32 -7.34
C ILE A 416 -17.46 5.97 -7.99
N HIS A 417 -18.45 5.92 -8.87
CA HIS A 417 -18.92 4.66 -9.44
C HIS A 417 -17.85 4.01 -10.33
N GLY A 418 -17.71 2.69 -10.19
CA GLY A 418 -16.75 1.88 -10.93
C GLY A 418 -15.29 1.95 -10.41
N LEU A 419 -14.98 2.81 -9.43
CA LEU A 419 -13.64 2.86 -8.81
C LEU A 419 -13.40 1.69 -7.85
N PHE A 420 -14.41 1.40 -7.03
CA PHE A 420 -14.44 0.26 -6.12
C PHE A 420 -15.88 -0.25 -5.98
N SER A 421 -16.03 -1.44 -5.41
CA SER A 421 -17.34 -2.08 -5.18
C SER A 421 -17.54 -2.41 -3.71
N HIS A 422 -16.46 -2.83 -3.04
CA HIS A 422 -16.48 -3.22 -1.64
C HIS A 422 -15.57 -2.31 -0.82
N VAL A 423 -16.03 -1.98 0.39
CA VAL A 423 -15.26 -1.18 1.34
C VAL A 423 -14.92 -2.04 2.54
N LEU A 424 -13.67 -2.46 2.64
CA LEU A 424 -13.18 -3.22 3.78
C LEU A 424 -12.87 -2.27 4.93
N THR A 425 -13.42 -2.57 6.10
CA THR A 425 -13.17 -1.79 7.31
C THR A 425 -12.76 -2.69 8.46
N LEU A 426 -12.10 -2.08 9.44
CA LEU A 426 -11.85 -2.74 10.70
C LEU A 426 -13.14 -2.91 11.49
N ASP A 427 -13.33 -4.06 12.13
CA ASP A 427 -14.34 -4.18 13.18
C ASP A 427 -13.82 -3.59 14.50
N LEU A 428 -14.27 -2.38 14.83
CA LEU A 428 -13.90 -1.71 16.07
C LEU A 428 -14.51 -2.37 17.31
N ALA A 429 -15.55 -3.21 17.17
CA ALA A 429 -16.16 -3.92 18.29
C ALA A 429 -15.19 -4.94 18.93
N ASP A 430 -14.23 -5.44 18.15
CA ASP A 430 -13.20 -6.37 18.59
C ASP A 430 -12.04 -5.71 19.34
N ILE A 431 -12.02 -4.37 19.41
CA ILE A 431 -10.95 -3.62 20.05
C ILE A 431 -11.28 -3.38 21.52
N PRO A 432 -10.41 -3.76 22.48
CA PRO A 432 -10.64 -3.50 23.89
C PRO A 432 -10.82 -2.00 24.15
N GLY A 433 -11.85 -1.65 24.93
CA GLY A 433 -12.17 -0.25 25.25
C GLY A 433 -11.02 0.51 25.91
N SER A 434 -10.16 -0.18 26.67
CA SER A 434 -8.94 0.39 27.28
C SER A 434 -7.92 0.90 26.24
N VAL A 435 -7.88 0.28 25.05
CA VAL A 435 -7.02 0.74 23.96
C VAL A 435 -7.63 1.98 23.30
N LEU A 436 -8.94 1.93 22.99
CA LEU A 436 -9.66 3.07 22.43
C LEU A 436 -9.56 4.32 23.33
N GLN A 437 -9.61 4.15 24.65
CA GLN A 437 -9.41 5.25 25.61
C GLN A 437 -8.02 5.90 25.49
N ASN A 438 -6.93 5.13 25.38
CA ASN A 438 -5.59 5.71 25.20
C ASN A 438 -5.50 6.52 23.91
N TYR A 439 -6.14 6.06 22.84
CA TYR A 439 -6.21 6.77 21.58
C TYR A 439 -6.98 8.08 21.66
N ILE A 440 -8.08 8.10 22.43
CA ILE A 440 -8.82 9.33 22.72
C ILE A 440 -7.93 10.32 23.50
N LEU A 441 -7.13 9.87 24.47
CA LEU A 441 -6.16 10.72 25.18
C LEU A 441 -5.09 11.30 24.25
N GLU A 442 -4.66 10.54 23.23
CA GLU A 442 -3.76 11.01 22.17
C GLU A 442 -4.43 11.90 21.11
N LYS A 443 -5.74 12.20 21.26
CA LYS A 443 -6.56 12.92 20.29
C LYS A 443 -6.51 12.27 18.89
N LYS A 444 -6.57 10.94 18.86
CA LYS A 444 -6.72 10.12 17.65
C LYS A 444 -8.15 9.61 17.61
N GLU A 445 -8.89 10.07 16.61
CA GLU A 445 -10.29 9.71 16.44
C GLU A 445 -10.41 8.58 15.41
N PRO A 446 -11.11 7.48 15.72
CA PRO A 446 -11.31 6.42 14.75
C PRO A 446 -12.36 6.82 13.71
N ILE A 447 -12.19 6.34 12.48
CA ILE A 447 -13.18 6.47 11.41
C ILE A 447 -14.17 5.33 11.57
N TYR A 448 -15.42 5.68 11.86
CA TYR A 448 -16.50 4.70 12.05
C TYR A 448 -17.18 4.37 10.73
N ILE A 449 -17.63 3.12 10.60
CA ILE A 449 -18.44 2.69 9.47
C ILE A 449 -19.92 2.98 9.72
N ASP A 450 -20.53 3.67 8.76
CA ASP A 450 -21.96 3.96 8.68
C ASP A 450 -22.59 3.17 7.52
N SER A 451 -22.73 1.85 7.74
CA SER A 451 -23.01 0.86 6.69
C SER A 451 -24.22 1.19 5.82
N ASP A 452 -25.30 1.71 6.39
CA ASP A 452 -26.52 2.04 5.63
C ASP A 452 -26.24 3.16 4.61
N LYS A 453 -25.52 4.21 5.02
CA LYS A 453 -25.10 5.29 4.12
C LYS A 453 -24.10 4.83 3.06
N VAL A 454 -23.20 3.90 3.41
CA VAL A 454 -22.27 3.31 2.43
C VAL A 454 -23.04 2.52 1.36
N ARG A 455 -24.08 1.78 1.76
CA ARG A 455 -24.97 1.08 0.82
C ARG A 455 -25.85 2.03 0.01
N GLU A 456 -26.35 3.11 0.59
CA GLU A 456 -27.06 4.17 -0.13
C GLU A 456 -26.18 4.82 -1.23
N LEU A 457 -24.87 4.89 -1.02
CA LEU A 457 -23.89 5.35 -2.02
C LEU A 457 -23.58 4.30 -3.10
N GLY A 458 -24.12 3.07 -2.99
CA GLY A 458 -23.94 1.99 -3.95
C GLY A 458 -22.72 1.10 -3.72
N PHE A 459 -22.23 0.99 -2.48
CA PHE A 459 -21.08 0.14 -2.13
C PHE A 459 -21.43 -0.86 -1.04
N GLU A 460 -20.79 -2.04 -1.05
CA GLU A 460 -20.99 -3.04 0.00
C GLU A 460 -19.89 -2.92 1.10
N PRO A 461 -20.26 -2.55 2.33
CA PRO A 461 -19.32 -2.54 3.45
C PRO A 461 -19.01 -3.96 3.93
N VAL A 462 -17.73 -4.26 4.17
CA VAL A 462 -17.28 -5.55 4.70
C VAL A 462 -16.36 -5.31 5.90
N ARG A 463 -16.86 -5.58 7.11
CA ARG A 463 -16.07 -5.56 8.33
C ARG A 463 -15.29 -6.86 8.49
N ALA A 464 -14.02 -6.73 8.84
CA ALA A 464 -13.18 -7.87 9.14
C ALA A 464 -12.22 -7.57 10.30
N ARG A 465 -11.80 -8.62 11.00
CA ARG A 465 -10.80 -8.56 12.08
C ARG A 465 -9.37 -8.48 11.52
N ILE A 466 -9.11 -7.42 10.75
CA ILE A 466 -7.85 -7.17 10.04
C ILE A 466 -6.86 -6.34 10.88
N PHE A 467 -6.76 -6.57 12.19
CA PHE A 467 -5.74 -5.97 13.06
C PHE A 467 -4.92 -7.02 13.80
N SER A 468 -3.73 -6.60 14.25
CA SER A 468 -2.82 -7.49 14.95
C SER A 468 -3.05 -7.44 16.45
N ARG A 469 -3.48 -8.56 17.04
CA ARG A 469 -3.62 -8.70 18.50
C ARG A 469 -2.29 -8.54 19.23
N ASN A 470 -1.20 -9.00 18.64
CA ASN A 470 0.14 -8.91 19.23
C ASN A 470 0.61 -7.44 19.31
N PHE A 471 0.44 -6.66 18.25
CA PHE A 471 0.75 -5.23 18.29
C PHE A 471 -0.16 -4.47 19.26
N LEU A 472 -1.43 -4.85 19.32
CA LEU A 472 -2.39 -4.28 20.26
C LEU A 472 -1.99 -4.52 21.72
N GLN A 473 -1.55 -5.75 22.05
CA GLN A 473 -1.14 -6.13 23.40
C GLN A 473 0.22 -5.54 23.80
N ARG A 474 1.21 -5.58 22.89
CA ARG A 474 2.59 -5.19 23.20
C ARG A 474 2.85 -3.69 23.06
N GLN A 475 2.24 -3.05 22.07
CA GLN A 475 2.55 -1.67 21.70
C GLN A 475 1.33 -0.74 21.84
N ARG A 476 0.15 -1.29 22.14
CA ARG A 476 -1.12 -0.53 22.17
C ARG A 476 -1.41 0.19 20.86
N VAL A 477 -0.88 -0.33 19.74
CA VAL A 477 -1.06 0.24 18.42
C VAL A 477 -2.10 -0.54 17.61
N ILE A 478 -3.16 0.11 17.13
CA ILE A 478 -4.11 -0.42 16.15
C ILE A 478 -3.62 -0.02 14.76
N GLN A 479 -3.28 -1.03 13.97
CA GLN A 479 -2.92 -0.96 12.56
C GLN A 479 -3.50 -2.18 11.85
N HIS A 480 -3.61 -2.07 10.53
CA HIS A 480 -3.92 -3.23 9.71
C HIS A 480 -2.86 -4.32 9.89
N ASP A 481 -3.30 -5.55 10.12
CA ASP A 481 -2.41 -6.71 10.10
C ASP A 481 -2.23 -7.18 8.65
N PRO A 482 -1.00 -7.12 8.10
CA PRO A 482 -0.75 -7.47 6.71
C PRO A 482 -1.24 -8.87 6.33
N ASP A 483 -0.98 -9.87 7.17
CA ASP A 483 -1.33 -11.27 6.88
C ASP A 483 -2.82 -11.52 7.04
N ALA A 484 -3.48 -10.87 8.00
CA ALA A 484 -4.92 -10.94 8.16
C ALA A 484 -5.63 -10.32 6.94
N LEU A 485 -5.17 -9.14 6.50
CA LEU A 485 -5.73 -8.49 5.32
C LEU A 485 -5.51 -9.34 4.06
N ALA A 486 -4.29 -9.88 3.85
CA ALA A 486 -4.01 -10.73 2.70
C ALA A 486 -4.89 -11.98 2.67
N ARG A 487 -5.15 -12.60 3.83
CA ARG A 487 -6.11 -13.71 3.95
C ARG A 487 -7.54 -13.32 3.63
N VAL A 488 -7.98 -12.14 4.05
CA VAL A 488 -9.32 -11.62 3.72
C VAL A 488 -9.45 -11.36 2.23
N VAL A 489 -8.47 -10.70 1.60
CA VAL A 489 -8.47 -10.45 0.15
C VAL A 489 -8.50 -11.77 -0.64
N ARG A 490 -7.67 -12.76 -0.26
CA ARG A 490 -7.67 -14.10 -0.85
C ARG A 490 -9.04 -14.77 -0.73
N SER A 491 -9.65 -14.68 0.45
CA SER A 491 -10.96 -15.28 0.70
C SER A 491 -12.05 -14.58 -0.10
N MET A 492 -12.05 -13.25 -0.16
CA MET A 492 -13.00 -12.47 -0.97
C MET A 492 -12.90 -12.80 -2.45
N TRP A 493 -11.69 -13.01 -2.98
CA TRP A 493 -11.49 -13.52 -4.34
C TRP A 493 -12.17 -14.88 -4.54
N GLY A 494 -11.92 -15.84 -3.64
CA GLY A 494 -12.59 -17.15 -3.71
C GLY A 494 -14.11 -17.05 -3.63
N LEU A 495 -14.64 -16.19 -2.75
CA LEU A 495 -16.09 -15.96 -2.64
C LEU A 495 -16.68 -15.37 -3.93
N ARG A 496 -15.95 -14.46 -4.59
CA ARG A 496 -16.35 -13.89 -5.87
C ARG A 496 -16.44 -14.96 -6.95
N GLU A 497 -15.43 -15.81 -7.09
CA GLU A 497 -15.40 -16.87 -8.10
C GLU A 497 -16.53 -17.89 -7.92
N THR A 498 -17.01 -18.07 -6.68
CA THR A 498 -18.17 -18.92 -6.39
C THR A 498 -19.52 -18.22 -6.58
N GLY A 499 -19.56 -16.94 -6.95
CA GLY A 499 -20.77 -16.12 -7.04
C GLY A 499 -21.41 -15.82 -5.67
N PHE A 500 -20.66 -16.02 -4.59
CA PHE A 500 -21.14 -15.82 -3.21
C PHE A 500 -21.01 -14.36 -2.77
N LEU A 501 -19.99 -13.66 -3.27
CA LEU A 501 -19.78 -12.26 -2.97
C LEU A 501 -20.85 -11.40 -3.67
N THR A 502 -21.67 -10.70 -2.89
CA THR A 502 -22.70 -9.80 -3.42
C THR A 502 -22.04 -8.61 -4.10
N LEU A 503 -22.17 -8.50 -5.42
CA LEU A 503 -21.77 -7.28 -6.12
C LEU A 503 -22.85 -6.21 -5.87
N PRO A 504 -22.47 -4.96 -5.56
CA PRO A 504 -23.43 -3.86 -5.48
C PRO A 504 -24.18 -3.74 -6.81
N SER A 505 -25.50 -3.51 -6.72
CA SER A 505 -26.41 -3.35 -7.86
C SER A 505 -26.18 -2.07 -8.65
#